data_AF-A0A7S4VK08-F1
#
_entry.id   AF-A0A7S4VK08-F1
#
_cell.length_a   1.000
_cell.length_b   1.000
_cell.length_c   1.000
_cell.angle_alpha   90.00
_cell.angle_beta   90.00
_cell.angle_gamma   90.00
#
_symmetry.space_group_name_H-M   'P 1'
#
loop_
_entity.id
_entity.type
_entity.pdbx_description
1 polymer ?
#
loop_
_entity_poly.entity_id
_entity_poly.type
_entity_poly.pdbx_seq_one_letter_code
_entity_poly.pdbx_strand_id
1 'polypeptide(L)'
;ECFHRLLLHPDIGGAEIDEFMLPIEQSARLAPRATFLVLLDELNTSSTLGVLKAMIVDRTLHGRELPRNVFFVGCVNPARQEYTVHALPTSLCDLRWQYPPLPDDELELFVREKIRRLPFAQELDLVLTAGFAHMVCVCQRFFSCTVGESSTSQR
;
A
#
# COMPACT_ATOMS: atom_id res chain seq x y z
N GLU A 1 0.72 0.91 -19.27
CA GLU A 1 -0.21 0.74 -18.14
C GLU A 1 -0.35 2.09 -17.43
N CYS A 2 -1.52 2.41 -16.88
CA CYS A 2 -1.76 3.71 -16.22
C CYS A 2 -1.71 3.60 -14.69
N PHE A 3 -1.48 2.41 -14.13
CA PHE A 3 -1.34 2.16 -12.71
C PHE A 3 0.10 1.75 -12.42
N HIS A 4 0.70 2.39 -11.42
CA HIS A 4 2.08 2.13 -11.00
C HIS A 4 2.11 2.05 -9.48
N ARG A 5 2.79 1.06 -8.93
CA ARG A 5 2.96 0.89 -7.48
C ARG A 5 4.45 0.90 -7.13
N LEU A 6 4.81 1.70 -6.13
CA LEU A 6 6.11 1.69 -5.49
C LEU A 6 5.93 1.25 -4.04
N LEU A 7 6.65 0.20 -3.63
CA LEU A 7 6.72 -0.21 -2.23
C LEU A 7 7.88 0.55 -1.56
N LEU A 8 7.55 1.42 -0.62
CA LEU A 8 8.54 2.22 0.08
C LEU A 8 9.09 1.45 1.29
N HIS A 9 10.39 1.57 1.50
CA HIS A 9 11.11 1.00 2.64
C HIS A 9 12.23 1.96 3.06
N PRO A 10 12.84 1.78 4.24
CA PRO A 10 13.84 2.73 4.76
C PRO A 10 15.03 2.98 3.83
N ASP A 11 15.45 1.95 3.10
CA ASP A 11 16.61 2.00 2.19
C ASP A 11 16.33 2.62 0.83
N ILE A 12 15.07 2.94 0.49
CA ILE A 12 14.76 3.49 -0.83
C ILE A 12 15.34 4.91 -0.96
N GLY A 13 16.24 5.08 -1.93
CA GLY A 13 16.90 6.35 -2.20
C GLY A 13 16.15 7.25 -3.18
N GLY A 14 16.63 8.49 -3.32
CA GLY A 14 16.11 9.43 -4.33
C GLY A 14 16.29 8.93 -5.77
N ALA A 15 17.40 8.23 -6.06
CA ALA A 15 17.68 7.71 -7.39
C ALA A 15 16.66 6.64 -7.84
N GLU A 16 16.20 5.80 -6.92
CA GLU A 16 15.17 4.79 -7.19
C GLU A 16 13.80 5.44 -7.46
N ILE A 17 13.48 6.52 -6.75
CA ILE A 17 12.28 7.33 -7.03
C ILE A 17 12.37 7.95 -8.42
N ASP A 18 13.54 8.46 -8.80
CA ASP A 18 13.76 9.04 -10.12
C ASP A 18 13.61 8.00 -11.23
N GLU A 19 14.21 6.81 -11.06
CA GLU A 19 14.11 5.69 -12.00
C GLU A 19 12.66 5.23 -12.16
N PHE A 20 11.91 5.14 -11.05
CA PHE A 20 10.50 4.79 -11.07
C PHE A 20 9.64 5.86 -11.77
N MET A 21 9.86 7.14 -11.48
CA MET A 21 9.03 8.24 -11.99
C MET A 21 9.32 8.58 -13.45
N LEU A 22 10.56 8.45 -13.92
CA LEU A 22 10.98 8.84 -15.26
C LEU A 22 10.08 8.28 -16.40
N PRO A 23 9.82 6.95 -16.49
CA PRO A 23 8.96 6.41 -17.55
C PRO A 23 7.49 6.84 -17.41
N ILE A 24 7.02 7.05 -16.18
CA ILE A 24 5.64 7.49 -15.88
C ILE A 24 5.45 8.92 -16.39
N GLU A 25 6.40 9.80 -16.07
CA GLU A 25 6.39 11.18 -16.52
C GLU A 25 6.42 11.30 -18.05
N GLN A 26 7.27 10.52 -18.71
CA GLN A 26 7.35 10.49 -20.17
C GLN A 26 6.01 10.06 -20.78
N SER A 27 5.43 8.97 -20.26
CA SER A 27 4.14 8.45 -20.72
C SER A 27 3.00 9.44 -20.49
N ALA A 28 2.98 10.09 -19.32
CA ALA A 28 1.98 11.08 -18.96
C ALA A 28 2.02 12.32 -19.87
N ARG A 29 3.21 12.76 -20.29
CA ARG A 29 3.36 13.86 -21.26
C ARG A 29 2.89 13.47 -22.66
N LEU A 30 3.13 12.23 -23.08
CA LEU A 30 2.69 11.74 -24.39
C LEU A 30 1.19 11.47 -24.46
N ALA A 31 0.55 11.17 -23.33
CA ALA A 31 -0.87 10.86 -23.24
C ALA A 31 -1.61 11.82 -22.29
N PRO A 32 -1.75 13.12 -22.64
CA PRO A 32 -2.32 14.13 -21.74
C PRO A 32 -3.80 13.92 -21.39
N ARG A 33 -4.50 13.04 -22.11
CA ARG A 33 -5.90 12.66 -21.86
C ARG A 33 -6.05 11.42 -20.96
N ALA A 34 -4.96 10.70 -20.68
CA ALA A 34 -4.97 9.56 -19.77
C ALA A 34 -4.54 10.01 -18.37
N THR A 35 -5.09 9.39 -17.34
CA THR A 35 -4.67 9.60 -15.94
C THR A 35 -3.72 8.49 -15.52
N PHE A 36 -2.55 8.87 -15.00
CA PHE A 36 -1.55 7.96 -14.48
C PHE A 36 -1.63 7.94 -12.95
N LEU A 37 -2.06 6.82 -12.40
CA LEU A 37 -2.19 6.59 -10.97
C LEU A 37 -0.89 6.02 -10.42
N VAL A 38 -0.30 6.71 -9.45
CA VAL A 38 0.90 6.28 -8.72
C VAL A 38 0.54 5.99 -7.28
N LEU A 39 0.61 4.71 -6.90
CA LEU A 39 0.43 4.22 -5.55
C LEU A 39 1.77 4.12 -4.83
N LEU A 40 1.95 4.92 -3.79
CA LEU A 40 3.09 4.91 -2.89
C LEU A 40 2.70 4.12 -1.63
N ASP A 41 3.06 2.85 -1.59
CA ASP A 41 2.74 1.97 -0.47
C ASP A 41 3.77 2.14 0.64
N GLU A 42 3.32 2.06 1.90
CA GLU A 42 4.15 2.29 3.10
C GLU A 42 4.87 3.66 3.12
N LEU A 43 4.18 4.71 2.72
CA LEU A 43 4.73 6.06 2.51
C LEU A 43 5.57 6.61 3.66
N ASN A 44 5.18 6.34 4.90
CA ASN A 44 5.90 6.83 6.08
C ASN A 44 7.03 5.93 6.58
N THR A 45 7.43 4.88 5.86
CA THR A 45 8.62 4.07 6.18
C THR A 45 9.88 4.58 5.48
N SER A 46 9.74 5.36 4.41
CA SER A 46 10.88 5.88 3.65
C SER A 46 11.51 7.11 4.29
N SER A 47 12.85 7.13 4.26
CA SER A 47 13.66 8.29 4.63
C SER A 47 13.52 9.48 3.67
N THR A 48 12.92 9.29 2.49
CA THR A 48 12.74 10.31 1.46
C THR A 48 11.38 11.02 1.52
N LEU A 49 10.68 10.95 2.65
CA LEU A 49 9.34 11.53 2.84
C LEU A 49 9.20 13.00 2.42
N GLY A 50 10.27 13.80 2.54
CA GLY A 50 10.30 15.17 2.02
C GLY A 50 10.17 15.27 0.50
N VAL A 51 10.83 14.39 -0.25
CA VAL A 51 10.71 14.29 -1.72
C VAL A 51 9.30 13.84 -2.09
N LEU A 52 8.78 12.82 -1.42
CA LEU A 52 7.43 12.31 -1.65
C LEU A 52 6.36 13.38 -1.38
N LYS A 53 6.53 14.17 -0.31
CA LYS A 53 5.67 15.33 -0.04
C LYS A 53 5.71 16.33 -1.19
N ALA A 54 6.89 16.65 -1.72
CA ALA A 54 7.03 17.59 -2.83
C ALA A 54 6.31 17.08 -4.10
N MET A 55 6.35 15.78 -4.35
CA MET A 55 5.65 15.16 -5.47
C MET A 55 4.12 15.23 -5.31
N ILE A 56 3.61 14.91 -4.11
CA ILE A 56 2.18 14.84 -3.84
C ILE A 56 1.55 16.23 -3.74
N VAL A 57 2.16 17.11 -2.94
CA VAL A 57 1.60 18.41 -2.58
C VAL A 57 2.01 19.48 -3.58
N ASP A 58 3.31 19.59 -3.84
CA ASP A 58 3.85 20.68 -4.65
C ASP A 58 3.89 20.32 -6.15
N ARG A 59 3.62 19.05 -6.49
CA ARG A 59 3.70 18.50 -7.85
C ARG A 59 5.07 18.70 -8.50
N THR A 60 6.13 18.57 -7.71
CA THR A 60 7.50 18.67 -8.20
C THR A 60 8.37 17.49 -7.74
N LEU A 61 9.38 17.18 -8.52
CA LEU A 61 10.45 16.24 -8.17
C LEU A 61 11.77 16.98 -8.42
N HIS A 62 12.66 17.19 -7.46
CA HIS A 62 13.90 17.99 -7.69
C HIS A 62 13.68 19.37 -8.36
N GLY A 63 12.53 20.01 -8.11
CA GLY A 63 12.17 21.32 -8.70
C GLY A 63 11.60 21.28 -10.13
N ARG A 64 11.55 20.13 -10.81
CA ARG A 64 10.83 19.97 -12.10
C ARG A 64 9.34 19.71 -11.83
N GLU A 65 8.47 20.39 -12.57
CA GLU A 65 7.02 20.15 -12.51
C GLU A 65 6.64 18.79 -13.10
N LEU A 66 5.86 18.04 -12.33
CA LEU A 66 5.27 16.78 -12.73
C LEU A 66 4.03 17.00 -13.63
N PRO A 67 3.75 16.11 -14.59
CA PRO A 67 2.58 16.24 -15.46
C PRO A 67 1.26 16.28 -14.68
N ARG A 68 0.33 17.14 -15.14
CA ARG A 68 -0.95 17.38 -14.45
C ARG A 68 -1.87 16.16 -14.37
N ASN A 69 -1.66 15.20 -15.24
CA ASN A 69 -2.39 13.96 -15.34
C ASN A 69 -1.76 12.79 -14.56
N VAL A 70 -0.74 13.05 -13.73
CA VAL A 70 -0.28 12.10 -12.70
C VAL A 70 -1.03 12.36 -11.40
N PHE A 71 -1.65 11.33 -10.85
CA PHE A 71 -2.40 11.36 -9.60
C PHE A 71 -1.74 10.40 -8.59
N PHE A 72 -1.45 10.90 -7.38
CA PHE A 72 -0.77 10.14 -6.34
C PHE A 72 -1.73 9.65 -5.26
N VAL A 73 -1.53 8.41 -4.83
CA VAL A 73 -2.18 7.82 -3.64
C VAL A 73 -1.10 7.30 -2.72
N GLY A 74 -1.08 7.76 -1.48
CA GLY A 74 -0.14 7.29 -0.46
C GLY A 74 -0.84 6.40 0.57
N CYS A 75 -0.31 5.20 0.79
CA CYS A 75 -0.72 4.35 1.91
C CYS A 75 0.21 4.57 3.08
N VAL A 76 -0.35 4.88 4.25
CA VAL A 76 0.42 5.25 5.44
C VAL A 76 0.19 4.21 6.52
N ASN A 77 1.27 3.71 7.12
CA ASN A 77 1.19 2.80 8.25
C ASN A 77 0.84 3.59 9.53
N PRO A 78 -0.02 3.08 10.41
CA PRO A 78 -0.34 3.74 11.67
C PRO A 78 0.92 3.84 12.55
N ALA A 79 1.09 4.98 13.24
CA ALA A 79 2.18 5.16 14.21
C ALA A 79 1.89 4.31 15.46
N ARG A 80 2.39 3.07 15.45
CA ARG A 80 2.35 2.12 16.57
C ARG A 80 3.79 1.80 16.97
N GLN A 81 4.02 1.38 18.22
CA GLN A 81 5.37 1.10 18.75
C GLN A 81 6.15 0.05 17.94
N GLU A 82 5.46 -0.74 17.11
CA GLU A 82 6.01 -1.88 16.36
C GLU A 82 6.52 -1.52 14.96
N TYR A 83 6.16 -0.36 14.40
CA TYR A 83 6.70 0.09 13.11
C TYR A 83 7.58 1.32 13.28
N THR A 84 8.81 1.23 12.77
CA THR A 84 9.66 2.42 12.60
C THR A 84 9.10 3.25 11.45
N VAL A 85 8.27 4.23 11.79
CA VAL A 85 7.68 5.17 10.83
C VAL A 85 8.10 6.60 11.13
N HIS A 86 8.24 7.38 10.07
CA HIS A 86 8.43 8.81 10.15
C HIS A 86 7.07 9.50 10.40
N ALA A 87 7.09 10.57 11.20
CA ALA A 87 5.92 11.42 11.36
C ALA A 87 5.57 12.05 10.01
N LEU A 88 4.28 12.01 9.64
CA LEU A 88 3.82 12.68 8.43
C LEU A 88 3.96 14.21 8.58
N PRO A 89 4.44 14.92 7.54
CA PRO A 89 4.34 16.37 7.45
C PRO A 89 2.88 16.83 7.56
N THR A 90 2.64 17.99 8.19
CA THR A 90 1.29 18.55 8.38
C THR A 90 0.48 18.62 7.09
N SER A 91 1.10 19.03 5.98
CA SER A 91 0.45 19.11 4.67
C SER A 91 -0.08 17.78 4.14
N LEU A 92 0.48 16.64 4.58
CA LEU A 92 -0.01 15.30 4.25
C LEU A 92 -1.03 14.80 5.28
N CYS A 93 -0.92 15.22 6.54
CA CYS A 93 -1.91 14.90 7.56
C CYS A 93 -3.31 15.39 7.19
N ASP A 94 -3.41 16.59 6.62
CA ASP A 94 -4.69 17.19 6.20
C ASP A 94 -5.36 16.43 5.04
N LEU A 95 -4.59 15.64 4.29
CA LEU A 95 -5.06 14.82 3.17
C LEU A 95 -5.37 13.38 3.59
N ARG A 96 -5.10 13.01 4.83
CA ARG A 96 -5.18 11.62 5.28
C ARG A 96 -6.62 11.21 5.52
N TRP A 97 -7.05 10.17 4.82
CA TRP A 97 -8.26 9.42 5.14
C TRP A 97 -7.92 8.16 5.92
N GLN A 98 -8.71 7.84 6.96
CA GLN A 98 -8.55 6.59 7.71
C GLN A 98 -9.49 5.52 7.14
N TYR A 99 -8.91 4.49 6.55
CA TYR A 99 -9.68 3.29 6.20
C TYR A 99 -10.06 2.53 7.47
N PRO A 100 -11.32 2.11 7.62
CA PRO A 100 -11.71 1.27 8.74
C PRO A 100 -10.99 -0.09 8.66
N PRO A 101 -10.79 -0.77 9.81
CA PRO A 101 -10.32 -2.14 9.80
C PRO A 101 -11.28 -3.04 9.02
N LEU A 102 -10.75 -4.10 8.40
CA LEU A 102 -11.56 -5.08 7.67
C LEU A 102 -12.49 -5.80 8.66
N PRO A 103 -13.82 -5.82 8.42
CA PRO A 103 -14.76 -6.60 9.22
C PRO A 103 -14.44 -8.10 9.24
N ASP A 104 -14.75 -8.78 10.34
CA ASP A 104 -14.46 -10.21 10.53
C ASP A 104 -15.10 -11.11 9.46
N ASP A 105 -16.32 -10.79 9.03
CA ASP A 105 -17.06 -11.51 8.00
C ASP A 105 -16.44 -11.31 6.60
N GLU A 106 -15.98 -10.10 6.30
CA GLU A 106 -15.22 -9.82 5.07
C GLU A 106 -13.84 -10.47 5.08
N LEU A 107 -13.17 -10.53 6.24
CA LEU A 107 -11.88 -11.20 6.41
C LEU A 107 -11.98 -12.69 6.10
N GLU A 108 -13.01 -13.37 6.61
CA GLU A 108 -13.18 -14.80 6.33
C GLU A 108 -13.45 -15.06 4.85
N LEU A 109 -14.27 -14.22 4.20
CA LEU A 109 -14.49 -14.29 2.75
C LEU A 109 -13.19 -14.08 1.96
N PHE A 110 -12.38 -13.10 2.37
CA PHE A 110 -11.09 -12.82 1.76
C PHE A 110 -10.10 -13.98 1.89
N VAL A 111 -10.01 -14.58 3.09
CA VAL A 111 -9.15 -15.75 3.33
C VAL A 111 -9.61 -16.95 2.51
N ARG A 112 -10.92 -17.22 2.43
CA ARG A 112 -11.47 -18.28 1.56
C ARG A 112 -11.06 -18.09 0.11
N GLU A 113 -11.18 -16.85 -0.39
CA GLU A 113 -10.82 -16.53 -1.76
C GLU A 113 -9.31 -16.64 -2.00
N LYS A 114 -8.48 -16.26 -1.03
CA LYS A 114 -7.03 -16.52 -1.07
C LYS A 114 -6.72 -18.01 -1.15
N ILE A 115 -7.34 -18.84 -0.31
CA ILE A 115 -7.13 -20.29 -0.30
C ILE A 115 -7.48 -20.90 -1.67
N ARG A 116 -8.58 -20.46 -2.29
CA ARG A 116 -8.98 -20.93 -3.63
C ARG A 116 -7.97 -20.63 -4.74
N ARG A 117 -7.09 -19.65 -4.53
CA ARG A 117 -6.03 -19.28 -5.48
C ARG A 117 -4.72 -20.00 -5.21
N LEU A 118 -4.62 -20.77 -4.14
CA LEU A 118 -3.43 -21.56 -3.84
C LEU A 118 -3.31 -22.75 -4.80
N PRO A 119 -2.09 -23.21 -5.13
CA PRO A 119 -1.89 -24.28 -6.10
C PRO A 119 -2.63 -25.59 -5.77
N PHE A 120 -2.80 -25.90 -4.48
CA PHE A 120 -3.46 -27.11 -3.99
C PHE A 120 -4.98 -26.96 -3.83
N ALA A 121 -5.56 -25.81 -4.17
CA ALA A 121 -6.98 -25.55 -3.95
C ALA A 121 -7.92 -26.52 -4.70
N GLN A 122 -7.45 -27.12 -5.79
CA GLN A 122 -8.19 -28.11 -6.57
C GLN A 122 -8.45 -29.40 -5.79
N GLU A 123 -7.65 -29.67 -4.76
CA GLU A 123 -7.77 -30.85 -3.88
C GLU A 123 -8.72 -30.58 -2.70
N LEU A 124 -9.16 -29.33 -2.52
CA LEU A 124 -10.03 -28.93 -1.42
C LEU A 124 -11.48 -28.86 -1.88
N ASP A 125 -12.36 -29.59 -1.20
CA ASP A 125 -13.79 -29.36 -1.34
C ASP A 125 -14.22 -28.07 -0.60
N LEU A 126 -15.51 -27.73 -0.74
CA LEU A 126 -16.08 -26.54 -0.11
C LEU A 126 -16.00 -26.57 1.43
N VAL A 127 -16.10 -27.75 2.04
CA VAL A 127 -16.09 -27.92 3.49
C VAL A 127 -14.69 -27.73 4.03
N LEU A 128 -13.69 -28.35 3.41
CA LEU A 128 -12.28 -28.22 3.75
C LEU A 128 -11.80 -26.78 3.55
N THR A 129 -12.19 -26.14 2.44
CA THR A 129 -11.87 -24.73 2.19
C THR A 129 -12.43 -23.82 3.29
N ALA A 130 -13.68 -24.03 3.68
CA ALA A 130 -14.30 -23.27 4.78
C ALA A 130 -13.60 -23.54 6.12
N GLY A 131 -13.25 -24.80 6.41
CA GLY A 131 -12.54 -25.19 7.63
C GLY A 131 -11.15 -24.55 7.74
N PHE A 132 -10.37 -24.58 6.65
CA PHE A 132 -9.07 -23.92 6.60
C PHE A 132 -9.18 -22.41 6.78
N ALA A 133 -10.13 -21.77 6.10
CA ALA A 133 -10.32 -20.34 6.25
C ALA A 133 -10.68 -19.94 7.68
N HIS A 134 -11.60 -20.70 8.30
CA HIS A 134 -11.97 -20.48 9.69
C HIS A 134 -10.77 -20.63 10.63
N MET A 135 -9.95 -21.66 10.44
CA MET A 135 -8.74 -21.88 11.24
C MET A 135 -7.75 -20.72 11.09
N VAL A 136 -7.51 -20.24 9.86
CA VAL A 136 -6.65 -19.08 9.61
C VAL A 136 -7.19 -17.84 10.33
N CYS A 137 -8.48 -17.54 10.24
CA CYS A 137 -9.09 -16.40 10.93
C CYS A 137 -9.00 -16.53 12.46
N VAL A 138 -9.18 -17.74 13.01
CA VAL A 138 -8.98 -17.99 14.45
C VAL A 138 -7.53 -17.74 14.86
N CYS A 139 -6.56 -18.24 14.10
CA CYS A 139 -5.14 -17.98 14.35
C CYS A 139 -4.83 -16.48 14.29
N GLN A 140 -5.33 -15.77 13.27
CA GLN A 140 -5.13 -14.33 13.15
C GLN A 140 -5.69 -13.57 14.34
N ARG A 141 -6.91 -13.87 14.80
CA ARG A 141 -7.48 -13.25 16.00
C ARG A 141 -6.64 -13.54 17.24
N PHE A 142 -6.20 -14.79 17.43
CA PHE A 142 -5.35 -15.17 18.54
C PHE A 142 -4.03 -14.37 18.57
N PHE A 143 -3.37 -14.26 17.42
CA PHE A 143 -2.13 -13.48 17.29
C PHE A 143 -2.39 -11.98 17.49
N SER A 144 -3.46 -11.42 16.92
CA SER A 144 -3.83 -10.02 17.14
C SER A 144 -4.05 -9.71 18.63
N CYS A 145 -4.68 -10.61 19.39
CA CYS A 145 -4.91 -10.44 20.82
C CYS A 145 -3.65 -10.61 21.68
N THR A 146 -2.70 -11.46 21.25
CA THR A 146 -1.57 -11.89 22.08
C THR A 146 -0.28 -11.13 21.76
N VAL A 147 -0.06 -10.82 20.47
CA VAL A 147 1.18 -10.24 19.94
C VAL A 147 0.95 -8.81 19.41
N GLY A 148 -0.30 -8.45 19.12
CA GLY A 148 -0.69 -7.16 18.55
C GLY A 148 -1.10 -7.27 17.08
N GLU A 149 -2.10 -6.49 16.67
CA GLU A 149 -2.71 -6.46 15.31
C GLU A 149 -1.70 -6.18 14.18
N SER A 150 -0.53 -5.61 14.50
CA SER A 150 0.51 -5.23 13.53
C SER A 150 1.30 -6.42 12.97
N SER A 151 1.20 -7.59 13.61
CA SER A 151 1.89 -8.82 13.19
C SER A 151 1.06 -9.70 12.24
N THR A 152 -0.23 -9.39 12.07
CA THR A 152 -1.21 -10.25 11.40
C THR A 152 -1.81 -9.56 10.18
N SER A 153 -1.01 -9.43 9.11
CA SER A 153 -1.48 -8.94 7.82
C SER A 153 -1.51 -10.06 6.78
N GLN A 154 -2.57 -10.08 5.97
CA GLN A 154 -2.66 -10.91 4.76
C GLN A 154 -2.26 -10.11 3.53
N ARG A 155 -1.31 -9.18 3.65
CA ARG A 155 -0.71 -8.52 2.48
C ARG A 155 -0.14 -9.56 1.50
#